data_AF-A0A6C0H148-F1
#
_entry.id   AF-A0A6C0H148-F1
#
_cell.length_a   1.000
_cell.length_b   1.000
_cell.length_c   1.000
_cell.angle_alpha   90.00
_cell.angle_beta   90.00
_cell.angle_gamma   90.00
#
_symmetry.space_group_name_H-M   'P 1'
#
loop_
_entity.id
_entity.type
_entity.pdbx_description
1 polymer ?
#
loop_
_entity_poly.entity_id
_entity_poly.type
_entity_poly.pdbx_seq_one_letter_code
_entity_poly.pdbx_strand_id
1 'polypeptide(L)'
;MSDKVDYLDEDPVISTQKFCVISVLTPKNFKLDPEKDNKEKYFEEITEELDENDPNYNLLKENAILKAENSKLKWEKKQKDNEKKITMYTFKVRGSFDCVEDAQKRIEFLNSIDPNVNIYLAEVGKWCPFDDDPSKAKDEVYKDEELNRLMKGYKENQEKGKQFFEQRKAEMVSKAMTQTKEKKEDNKLKEQAERINALKEISEKIDTQKVKVEDNLLVKENELKEKEEIVKKGKVEIESKKSEIHSKEDKIRKLNDDLALAKKKYEEAIKRGKQGDKKAL
;
A
#
# COMPACT_ATOMS: atom_id res chain seq x y z
N MET A 1 17.07 35.01 -36.26
CA MET A 1 16.51 34.99 -34.90
C MET A 1 17.24 36.07 -34.14
N SER A 2 16.54 36.93 -33.39
CA SER A 2 17.20 37.99 -32.62
C SER A 2 18.08 37.32 -31.56
N ASP A 3 19.40 37.45 -31.69
CA ASP A 3 20.38 37.04 -30.68
C ASP A 3 20.28 37.98 -29.48
N LYS A 4 19.16 37.89 -28.77
CA LYS A 4 18.93 38.61 -27.53
C LYS A 4 19.68 37.84 -26.45
N VAL A 5 20.85 38.33 -26.09
CA VAL A 5 21.66 37.77 -25.01
C VAL A 5 20.80 37.73 -23.75
N ASP A 6 20.66 36.54 -23.16
CA ASP A 6 20.02 36.36 -21.86
C ASP A 6 21.06 36.70 -20.78
N TYR A 7 20.73 37.69 -19.95
CA TYR A 7 21.59 38.16 -18.85
C TYR A 7 21.17 37.59 -17.50
N LEU A 8 20.21 36.65 -17.49
CA LEU A 8 19.81 35.92 -16.28
C LEU A 8 20.64 34.66 -16.07
N ASP A 9 21.39 34.22 -17.09
CA ASP A 9 22.34 33.11 -16.99
C ASP A 9 23.58 33.50 -16.17
N GLU A 10 24.32 32.50 -15.71
CA GLU A 10 25.57 32.73 -14.97
C GLU A 10 26.64 33.38 -15.89
N ASP A 11 27.30 34.43 -15.39
CA ASP A 11 28.39 35.06 -16.11
C ASP A 11 29.59 34.11 -16.23
N PRO A 12 30.40 34.24 -17.29
CA PRO A 12 31.63 33.46 -17.43
C PRO A 12 32.58 33.75 -16.27
N VAL A 13 33.18 32.68 -15.75
CA VAL A 13 34.10 32.75 -14.61
C VAL A 13 35.33 33.58 -14.96
N ILE A 14 35.59 34.61 -14.15
CA ILE A 14 36.82 35.40 -14.24
C ILE A 14 37.91 34.70 -13.43
N SER A 15 38.98 34.29 -14.11
CA SER A 15 40.16 33.73 -13.44
C SER A 15 40.67 34.70 -12.37
N THR A 16 41.04 34.19 -11.19
CA THR A 16 41.48 34.96 -10.02
C THR A 16 40.40 35.67 -9.20
N GLN A 17 39.15 35.72 -9.69
CA GLN A 17 38.07 36.49 -9.08
C GLN A 17 36.79 35.67 -9.00
N LYS A 18 36.89 34.44 -8.51
CA LYS A 18 35.75 33.51 -8.37
C LYS A 18 34.84 33.88 -7.21
N PHE A 19 35.39 34.48 -6.16
CA PHE A 19 34.69 34.81 -4.93
C PHE A 19 34.81 36.29 -4.61
N CYS A 20 33.77 36.85 -4.01
CA CYS A 20 33.71 38.24 -3.56
C CYS A 20 33.35 38.28 -2.08
N VAL A 21 34.12 39.05 -1.31
CA VAL A 21 33.81 39.33 0.09
C VAL A 21 33.06 40.65 0.16
N ILE A 22 31.86 40.62 0.71
CA ILE A 22 30.96 41.77 0.78
C ILE A 22 30.57 41.99 2.23
N SER A 23 30.74 43.21 2.73
CA SER A 23 30.18 43.61 4.01
C SER A 23 28.86 44.33 3.77
N VAL A 24 27.81 43.89 4.44
CA VAL A 24 26.49 44.49 4.29
C VAL A 24 26.08 45.19 5.57
N LEU A 25 25.56 46.39 5.40
CA LEU A 25 25.06 47.23 6.45
C LEU A 25 23.62 47.57 6.10
N THR A 26 22.72 47.02 6.91
CA THR A 26 21.29 47.27 6.81
C THR A 26 20.83 48.19 7.93
N PRO A 27 19.63 48.76 7.80
CA PRO A 27 19.01 49.53 8.87
C PRO A 27 18.94 48.80 10.21
N LYS A 28 18.85 47.45 10.20
CA LYS A 28 18.76 46.62 11.41
C LYS A 28 20.08 46.55 12.18
N ASN A 29 21.20 46.56 11.47
CA ASN A 29 22.52 46.39 12.08
C ASN A 29 23.23 47.72 12.35
N PHE A 30 22.61 48.85 11.98
CA PHE A 30 23.18 50.16 12.22
C PHE A 30 22.86 50.69 13.62
N LYS A 31 23.88 50.75 14.49
CA LYS A 31 23.78 51.41 15.80
C LYS A 31 24.37 52.81 15.67
N LEU A 32 23.53 53.84 15.82
CA LEU A 32 23.93 55.25 15.63
C LEU A 32 24.96 55.72 16.68
N ASP A 33 25.03 55.07 17.86
CA ASP A 33 25.97 55.41 18.94
C ASP A 33 26.00 54.28 20.01
N PRO A 34 27.00 53.37 20.03
CA PRO A 34 26.99 52.20 20.93
C PRO A 34 27.03 52.55 22.43
N GLU A 35 27.57 53.71 22.81
CA GLU A 35 27.61 54.16 24.22
C GLU A 35 26.27 54.72 24.74
N LYS A 36 25.42 55.26 23.86
CA LYS A 36 24.09 55.82 24.24
C LYS A 36 22.92 54.85 24.05
N ASP A 37 23.16 53.74 23.36
CA ASP A 37 22.20 52.63 23.23
C ASP A 37 22.45 51.52 24.24
N ASN A 38 23.39 51.70 25.19
CA ASN A 38 23.58 50.74 26.27
C ASN A 38 22.36 50.74 27.19
N LYS A 39 21.53 49.71 27.00
CA LYS A 39 20.32 49.43 27.78
C LYS A 39 20.65 49.33 29.27
N GLU A 40 21.80 48.75 29.64
CA GLU A 40 22.18 48.49 31.03
C GLU A 40 22.36 49.78 31.83
N LYS A 41 23.01 50.80 31.25
CA LYS A 41 23.18 52.11 31.88
C LYS A 41 21.86 52.83 32.20
N TYR A 42 20.82 52.58 31.39
CA TYR A 42 19.47 53.13 31.61
C TYR A 42 18.69 52.41 32.72
N PHE A 43 19.04 51.15 33.04
CA PHE A 43 18.35 50.37 34.07
C PHE A 43 19.14 50.34 35.40
N GLU A 44 20.47 50.43 35.39
CA GLU A 44 21.32 50.48 36.59
C GLU A 44 21.04 51.73 37.45
N GLU A 45 20.79 52.88 36.82
CA GLU A 45 20.43 54.14 37.49
C GLU A 45 19.10 54.06 38.27
N ILE A 46 18.29 53.01 38.06
CA ILE A 46 16.99 52.81 38.71
C ILE A 46 17.09 51.87 39.94
N THR A 47 18.13 51.03 40.01
CA THR A 47 18.28 50.00 41.05
C THR A 47 19.00 50.46 42.31
N GLU A 48 19.75 51.58 42.27
CA GLU A 48 20.56 52.05 43.41
C GLU A 48 19.76 52.77 44.53
N GLU A 49 18.47 53.06 44.37
CA GLU A 49 17.70 53.94 45.29
C GLU A 49 16.79 53.23 46.33
N LEU A 50 16.83 51.90 46.50
CA LEU A 50 15.86 51.19 47.36
C LEU A 50 16.48 50.63 48.66
N ASP A 51 16.24 51.31 49.79
CA ASP A 51 16.49 50.79 51.15
C ASP A 51 15.26 50.02 51.66
N GLU A 52 15.44 48.75 52.02
CA GLU A 52 14.38 47.87 52.51
C GLU A 52 13.79 48.30 53.88
N ASN A 53 14.49 49.18 54.61
CA ASN A 53 14.05 49.67 55.92
C ASN A 53 13.17 50.93 55.87
N ASP A 54 12.91 51.48 54.68
CA ASP A 54 12.08 52.68 54.53
C ASP A 54 10.60 52.35 54.84
N PRO A 55 9.90 53.10 55.72
CA PRO A 55 8.48 52.92 55.99
C PRO A 55 7.58 52.98 54.75
N ASN A 56 8.07 53.59 53.68
CA ASN A 56 7.41 53.80 52.40
C ASN A 56 7.95 52.90 51.29
N TYR A 57 8.70 51.85 51.64
CA TYR A 57 9.35 50.91 50.71
C TYR A 57 8.42 50.39 49.61
N ASN A 58 7.18 50.03 49.95
CA ASN A 58 6.22 49.53 48.95
C ASN A 58 5.86 50.58 47.89
N LEU A 59 5.71 51.86 48.30
CA LEU A 59 5.42 52.96 47.38
C LEU A 59 6.65 53.35 46.55
N LEU A 60 7.84 53.33 47.15
CA LEU A 60 9.11 53.56 46.46
C LEU A 60 9.37 52.48 45.41
N LYS A 61 9.10 51.21 45.75
CA LYS A 61 9.20 50.07 44.84
C LYS A 61 8.21 50.18 43.67
N GLU A 62 6.96 50.54 43.92
CA GLU A 62 5.96 50.76 42.87
C GLU A 62 6.38 51.90 41.93
N ASN A 63 6.89 53.01 42.47
CA ASN A 63 7.42 54.11 41.67
C ASN A 63 8.66 53.74 40.85
N ALA A 64 9.56 52.92 41.40
CA ALA A 64 10.73 52.42 40.67
C ALA A 64 10.32 51.50 39.51
N ILE A 65 9.33 50.63 39.72
CA ILE A 65 8.75 49.79 38.66
C ILE A 65 8.13 50.66 37.57
N LEU A 66 7.32 51.66 37.94
CA LEU A 66 6.70 52.59 36.98
C LEU A 66 7.74 53.42 36.23
N LYS A 67 8.84 53.86 36.88
CA LYS A 67 9.96 54.53 36.21
C LYS A 67 10.67 53.60 35.22
N ALA A 68 10.88 52.35 35.59
CA ALA A 68 11.49 51.33 34.72
C ALA A 68 10.62 51.03 33.50
N GLU A 69 9.30 50.85 33.69
CA GLU A 69 8.34 50.63 32.60
C GLU A 69 8.28 51.83 31.64
N ASN A 70 8.23 53.04 32.17
CA ASN A 70 8.25 54.26 31.35
C ASN A 70 9.56 54.44 30.58
N SER A 71 10.69 54.10 31.20
CA SER A 71 12.00 54.16 30.56
C SER A 71 12.14 53.11 29.46
N LYS A 72 11.64 51.89 29.70
CA LYS A 72 11.52 50.84 28.69
C LYS A 72 10.68 51.30 27.49
N LEU A 73 9.51 51.88 27.74
CA LEU A 73 8.62 52.37 26.69
C LEU A 73 9.25 53.51 25.87
N LYS A 74 9.97 54.43 26.53
CA LYS A 74 10.73 55.50 25.87
C LYS A 74 11.85 54.92 24.98
N TRP A 75 12.58 53.92 25.46
CA TRP A 75 13.64 53.26 24.70
C TRP A 75 13.07 52.52 23.48
N GLU A 76 12.00 51.75 23.65
CA GLU A 76 11.31 51.05 22.55
C GLU A 76 10.81 52.03 21.47
N LYS A 77 10.27 53.17 21.89
CA LYS A 77 9.83 54.23 20.96
C LYS A 77 11.01 54.85 20.21
N LYS A 78 12.13 55.12 20.90
CA LYS A 78 13.37 55.64 20.31
C LYS A 78 13.98 54.66 19.30
N GLN A 79 13.95 53.36 19.58
CA GLN A 79 14.40 52.33 18.64
C GLN A 79 13.52 52.30 17.38
N LYS A 80 12.18 52.34 17.52
CA LYS A 80 11.25 52.46 16.39
C LYS A 80 11.46 53.73 15.56
N ASP A 81 11.83 54.83 16.20
CA ASP A 81 12.11 56.08 15.49
C ASP A 81 13.51 56.11 14.84
N ASN A 82 14.47 55.36 15.37
CA ASN A 82 15.78 55.14 14.74
C ASN A 82 15.69 54.17 13.54
N GLU A 83 14.90 53.11 13.61
CA GLU A 83 14.59 52.24 12.46
C GLU A 83 14.04 53.02 11.26
N LYS A 84 13.28 54.09 11.51
CA LYS A 84 12.72 54.97 10.46
C LYS A 84 13.76 55.87 9.78
N LYS A 85 14.94 56.09 10.38
CA LYS A 85 15.92 57.06 9.87
C LYS A 85 16.86 56.50 8.82
N ILE A 86 17.00 55.17 8.73
CA ILE A 86 17.88 54.54 7.76
C ILE A 86 17.01 53.66 6.86
N THR A 87 16.79 54.12 5.65
CA THR A 87 15.94 53.42 4.66
C THR A 87 16.76 52.70 3.59
N MET A 88 18.10 52.85 3.62
CA MET A 88 18.98 52.36 2.57
C MET A 88 19.77 51.13 3.03
N TYR A 89 19.75 50.10 2.19
CA TYR A 89 20.65 48.97 2.28
C TYR A 89 21.97 49.36 1.63
N THR A 90 23.07 49.16 2.32
CA THR A 90 24.40 49.49 1.80
C THR A 90 25.30 48.27 1.86
N PHE A 91 26.04 48.03 0.79
CA PHE A 91 27.03 46.97 0.74
C PHE A 91 28.38 47.56 0.33
N LYS A 92 29.45 46.98 0.86
CA LYS A 92 30.83 47.35 0.55
C LYS A 92 31.56 46.11 0.07
N VAL A 93 32.03 46.15 -1.16
CA VAL A 93 32.94 45.13 -1.71
C VAL A 93 34.31 45.28 -1.01
N ARG A 94 34.77 44.22 -0.36
CA ARG A 94 36.00 44.19 0.44
C ARG A 94 37.18 43.51 -0.27
N GLY A 95 36.91 42.86 -1.40
CA GLY A 95 37.90 42.21 -2.26
C GLY A 95 37.29 41.07 -3.07
N SER A 96 37.99 40.67 -4.12
CA SER A 96 37.73 39.46 -4.90
C SER A 96 38.92 38.50 -4.78
N PHE A 97 38.62 37.20 -4.81
CA PHE A 97 39.58 36.12 -4.53
C PHE A 97 39.37 34.95 -5.48
N ASP A 98 40.43 34.20 -5.77
CA ASP A 98 40.35 32.99 -6.58
C ASP A 98 39.91 31.77 -5.75
N CYS A 99 40.39 31.71 -4.50
CA CYS A 99 40.25 30.59 -3.59
C CYS A 99 39.38 30.97 -2.39
N VAL A 100 38.57 30.01 -1.92
CA VAL A 100 37.67 30.20 -0.76
C VAL A 100 38.48 30.42 0.51
N GLU A 101 39.60 29.72 0.65
CA GLU A 101 40.46 29.74 1.84
C GLU A 101 41.07 31.13 2.06
N ASP A 102 41.48 31.81 0.99
CA ASP A 102 42.03 33.16 1.08
C ASP A 102 40.95 34.20 1.37
N ALA A 103 39.75 34.00 0.82
CA ALA A 103 38.59 34.81 1.17
C ALA A 103 38.20 34.64 2.65
N GLN A 104 38.25 33.42 3.18
CA GLN A 104 37.99 33.12 4.60
C GLN A 104 38.99 33.80 5.53
N LYS A 105 40.30 33.72 5.25
CA LYS A 105 41.33 34.45 6.02
C LYS A 105 41.06 35.96 6.01
N ARG A 106 40.61 36.50 4.88
CA ARG A 106 40.23 37.91 4.78
C ARG A 106 39.01 38.22 5.65
N ILE A 107 38.01 37.35 5.68
CA ILE A 107 36.82 37.51 6.52
C ILE A 107 37.21 37.49 8.01
N GLU A 108 38.06 36.55 8.43
CA GLU A 108 38.59 36.48 9.80
C GLU A 108 39.30 37.77 10.20
N PHE A 109 40.19 38.27 9.32
CA PHE A 109 40.87 39.55 9.53
C PHE A 109 39.89 40.73 9.64
N LEU A 110 38.88 40.80 8.78
CA LEU A 110 37.89 41.88 8.81
C LEU A 110 37.00 41.81 10.07
N ASN A 111 36.63 40.61 10.51
CA ASN A 111 35.89 40.40 11.75
C ASN A 111 36.68 40.85 12.99
N SER A 112 38.02 40.73 12.96
CA SER A 112 38.88 41.21 14.04
C SER A 112 38.91 42.75 14.14
N ILE A 113 38.68 43.46 13.03
CA ILE A 113 38.71 44.93 12.98
C ILE A 113 37.34 45.50 13.29
N ASP A 114 36.28 44.94 12.71
CA ASP A 114 34.92 45.42 12.86
C ASP A 114 33.96 44.26 13.12
N PRO A 115 33.70 43.95 14.40
CA PRO A 115 32.81 42.87 14.75
C PRO A 115 31.34 43.22 14.48
N ASN A 116 30.96 44.47 14.27
CA ASN A 116 29.54 44.84 14.27
C ASN A 116 28.86 44.67 12.89
N VAL A 117 29.61 44.24 11.87
CA VAL A 117 29.14 44.16 10.49
C VAL A 117 29.08 42.71 10.02
N ASN A 118 27.97 42.35 9.39
CA ASN A 118 27.83 41.05 8.74
C ASN A 118 28.67 41.01 7.45
N ILE A 119 29.49 39.97 7.32
CA ILE A 119 30.37 39.75 6.17
C ILE A 119 29.91 38.49 5.45
N TYR A 120 29.71 38.61 4.14
CA TYR A 120 29.21 37.57 3.26
C TYR A 120 30.29 37.17 2.25
N LEU A 121 30.31 35.89 1.93
CA LEU A 121 31.07 35.33 0.82
C LEU A 121 30.10 35.02 -0.32
N ALA A 122 30.31 35.62 -1.49
CA ALA A 122 29.48 35.42 -2.67
C ALA A 122 30.33 34.89 -3.84
N GLU A 123 29.73 34.07 -4.70
CA GLU A 123 30.33 33.64 -5.96
C GLU A 123 30.12 34.72 -7.04
N VAL A 124 31.17 35.03 -7.79
CA VAL A 124 31.13 36.03 -8.86
C VAL A 124 30.45 35.43 -10.08
N GLY A 125 29.53 36.18 -10.68
CA GLY A 125 28.79 35.77 -11.87
C GLY A 125 27.52 34.97 -11.62
N LYS A 126 27.07 34.87 -10.36
CA LYS A 126 25.83 34.17 -10.00
C LYS A 126 24.85 35.10 -9.29
N TRP A 127 23.57 34.88 -9.54
CA TRP A 127 22.51 35.55 -8.80
C TRP A 127 22.48 35.06 -7.35
N CYS A 128 22.63 35.99 -6.41
CA CYS A 128 22.58 35.69 -4.97
C CYS A 128 21.36 36.37 -4.35
N PRO A 129 20.36 35.62 -3.83
CA PRO A 129 19.29 36.21 -3.06
C PRO A 129 19.87 36.78 -1.76
N PHE A 130 19.65 38.06 -1.50
CA PHE A 130 20.20 38.74 -0.35
C PHE A 130 19.17 38.86 0.79
N ASP A 131 19.54 38.37 1.98
CA ASP A 131 18.87 38.65 3.25
C ASP A 131 19.97 38.85 4.31
N ASP A 132 19.75 39.80 5.22
CA ASP A 132 20.72 40.17 6.24
C ASP A 132 20.58 39.37 7.54
N ASP A 133 19.66 38.40 7.56
CA ASP A 133 19.52 37.45 8.66
C ASP A 133 20.57 36.32 8.52
N PRO A 134 21.55 36.22 9.45
CA PRO A 134 22.60 35.20 9.39
C PRO A 134 22.03 33.77 9.48
N SER A 135 20.86 33.60 10.13
CA SER A 135 20.22 32.30 10.30
C SER A 135 19.74 31.68 8.99
N LYS A 136 19.56 32.50 7.96
CA LYS A 136 19.12 32.07 6.62
C LYS A 136 20.29 31.79 5.68
N ALA A 137 21.52 32.08 6.12
CA ALA A 137 22.70 31.76 5.35
C ALA A 137 22.86 30.24 5.25
N LYS A 138 23.31 29.76 4.08
CA LYS A 138 23.57 28.34 3.85
C LYS A 138 24.61 27.79 4.83
N ASP A 139 25.73 28.52 4.96
CA ASP A 139 26.85 28.18 5.82
C ASP A 139 27.11 29.37 6.77
N GLU A 140 26.45 29.34 7.93
CA GLU A 140 26.64 30.33 8.99
C GLU A 140 27.91 30.03 9.80
N VAL A 141 28.76 31.04 9.97
CA VAL A 141 29.92 30.97 10.85
C VAL A 141 29.77 32.10 11.86
N TYR A 142 29.56 31.71 13.11
CA TYR A 142 29.51 32.60 14.26
C TYR A 142 30.92 33.01 14.67
N LYS A 143 31.02 34.12 15.40
CA LYS A 143 32.30 34.56 15.97
C LYS A 143 32.81 33.63 17.07
N ASP A 144 31.89 33.01 17.79
CA ASP A 144 32.20 32.09 18.88
C ASP A 144 32.43 30.68 18.32
N GLU A 145 33.66 30.18 18.50
CA GLU A 145 34.08 28.85 18.06
C GLU A 145 33.30 27.72 18.77
N GLU A 146 32.95 27.91 20.04
CA GLU A 146 32.14 26.93 20.78
C GLU A 146 30.72 26.88 20.24
N LEU A 147 30.14 28.04 19.94
CA LEU A 147 28.83 28.14 19.31
C LEU A 147 28.83 27.49 17.92
N ASN A 148 29.88 27.72 17.12
CA ASN A 148 30.05 27.05 15.83
C ASN A 148 30.06 25.53 15.97
N ARG A 149 30.82 25.01 16.93
CA ARG A 149 30.89 23.57 17.22
C ARG A 149 29.53 23.02 17.65
N LEU A 150 28.81 23.76 18.50
CA LEU A 150 27.49 23.38 18.98
C LEU A 150 26.46 23.36 17.85
N MET A 151 26.41 24.41 17.03
CA MET A 151 25.50 24.53 15.89
C MET A 151 25.75 23.46 14.83
N LYS A 152 27.03 23.18 14.54
CA LYS A 152 27.42 22.07 13.66
C LYS A 152 26.95 20.73 14.21
N GLY A 153 27.22 20.45 15.49
CA GLY A 153 26.77 19.23 16.15
C GLY A 153 25.24 19.08 16.17
N TYR A 154 24.51 20.18 16.39
CA TYR A 154 23.05 20.19 16.34
C TYR A 154 22.52 19.86 14.94
N LYS A 155 23.02 20.51 13.89
CA LYS A 155 22.63 20.25 12.49
C LYS A 155 22.95 18.81 12.09
N GLU A 156 24.14 18.31 12.41
CA GLU A 156 24.51 16.92 12.15
C GLU A 156 23.61 15.92 12.87
N ASN A 157 23.25 16.19 14.12
CA ASN A 157 22.34 15.33 14.89
C ASN A 157 20.91 15.37 14.32
N GLN A 158 20.45 16.53 13.88
CA GLN A 158 19.15 16.68 13.23
C GLN A 158 19.09 15.88 11.93
N GLU A 159 20.15 15.95 11.11
CA GLU A 159 20.25 15.22 9.85
C GLU A 159 20.31 13.71 10.07
N LYS A 160 21.14 13.25 11.01
CA LYS A 160 21.16 11.84 11.44
C LYS A 160 19.79 11.39 11.95
N GLY A 161 19.11 12.24 12.73
CA GLY A 161 17.76 11.97 13.21
C GLY A 161 16.75 11.74 12.08
N LYS A 162 16.79 12.58 11.03
CA LYS A 162 15.96 12.41 9.82
C LYS A 162 16.29 11.11 9.08
N GLN A 163 17.58 10.83 8.86
CA GLN A 163 18.02 9.60 8.21
C GLN A 163 17.56 8.34 8.96
N PHE A 164 17.71 8.31 10.29
CA PHE A 164 17.21 7.19 11.09
C PHE A 164 15.69 7.08 11.05
N PHE A 165 14.96 8.19 11.01
CA PHE A 165 13.51 8.17 10.87
C PHE A 165 13.07 7.60 9.52
N GLU A 166 13.70 8.03 8.43
CA GLU A 166 13.45 7.51 7.09
C GLU A 166 13.79 6.04 6.98
N GLN A 167 14.92 5.61 7.54
CA GLN A 167 15.32 4.21 7.60
C GLN A 167 14.28 3.37 8.37
N ARG A 168 13.83 3.82 9.55
CA ARG A 168 12.77 3.14 10.32
C ARG A 168 11.45 3.07 9.56
N LYS A 169 11.08 4.15 8.86
CA LYS A 169 9.87 4.19 8.04
C LYS A 169 9.96 3.19 6.90
N ALA A 170 11.10 3.13 6.20
CA ALA A 170 11.35 2.16 5.14
C ALA A 170 11.33 0.71 5.64
N GLU A 171 11.97 0.44 6.79
CA GLU A 171 11.95 -0.88 7.43
C GLU A 171 10.54 -1.30 7.84
N MET A 172 9.74 -0.39 8.41
CA MET A 172 8.36 -0.67 8.81
C MET A 172 7.49 -1.00 7.60
N VAL A 173 7.64 -0.25 6.51
CA VAL A 173 6.93 -0.52 5.24
C VAL A 173 7.36 -1.87 4.67
N SER A 174 8.67 -2.16 4.66
CA SER A 174 9.20 -3.45 4.19
C SER A 174 8.65 -4.62 5.02
N LYS A 175 8.71 -4.53 6.36
CA LYS A 175 8.16 -5.54 7.27
C LYS A 175 6.65 -5.72 7.09
N ALA A 176 5.90 -4.64 6.91
CA ALA A 176 4.47 -4.73 6.64
C ALA A 176 4.19 -5.42 5.29
N MET A 177 4.99 -5.16 4.25
CA MET A 177 4.90 -5.82 2.96
C MET A 177 5.26 -7.30 3.03
N THR A 178 6.33 -7.69 3.73
CA THR A 178 6.71 -9.11 3.90
C THR A 178 5.64 -9.86 4.69
N GLN A 179 5.18 -9.33 5.82
CA GLN A 179 4.09 -9.94 6.60
C GLN A 179 2.79 -10.06 5.79
N THR A 180 2.51 -9.11 4.89
CA THR A 180 1.33 -9.19 4.01
C THR A 180 1.52 -10.27 2.94
N LYS A 181 2.73 -10.41 2.37
CA LYS A 181 3.05 -11.48 1.41
C LYS A 181 2.99 -12.86 2.07
N GLU A 182 3.63 -13.02 3.23
CA GLU A 182 3.61 -14.24 4.03
C GLU A 182 2.17 -14.64 4.38
N LYS A 183 1.35 -13.72 4.90
CA LYS A 183 -0.08 -13.99 5.17
C LYS A 183 -0.86 -14.38 3.92
N LYS A 184 -0.55 -13.79 2.75
CA LYS A 184 -1.20 -14.15 1.48
C LYS A 184 -0.75 -15.54 0.99
N GLU A 185 0.52 -15.89 1.14
CA GLU A 185 1.04 -17.22 0.81
C GLU A 185 0.48 -18.28 1.75
N ASP A 186 0.47 -18.02 3.06
CA ASP A 186 -0.14 -18.90 4.08
C ASP A 186 -1.63 -19.12 3.81
N ASN A 187 -2.38 -18.07 3.45
CA ASN A 187 -3.79 -18.21 3.10
C ASN A 187 -3.99 -19.03 1.81
N LYS A 188 -3.13 -18.84 0.79
CA LYS A 188 -3.19 -19.65 -0.43
C LYS A 188 -2.89 -21.13 -0.15
N LEU A 189 -1.88 -21.40 0.69
CA LEU A 189 -1.52 -22.76 1.09
C LEU A 189 -2.65 -23.44 1.87
N LYS A 190 -3.30 -22.71 2.80
CA LYS A 190 -4.50 -23.19 3.52
C LYS A 190 -5.67 -23.47 2.58
N GLU A 191 -5.98 -22.56 1.65
CA GLU A 191 -7.07 -22.76 0.68
C GLU A 191 -6.78 -23.95 -0.25
N GLN A 192 -5.53 -24.14 -0.68
CA GLN A 192 -5.12 -25.31 -1.45
C GLN A 192 -5.24 -26.61 -0.64
N ALA A 193 -4.83 -26.61 0.63
CA ALA A 193 -4.96 -27.77 1.51
C ALA A 193 -6.43 -28.15 1.75
N GLU A 194 -7.30 -27.17 1.99
CA GLU A 194 -8.75 -27.37 2.13
C GLU A 194 -9.35 -27.95 0.83
N ARG A 195 -8.98 -27.42 -0.34
CA ARG A 195 -9.42 -27.98 -1.63
C ARG A 195 -8.95 -29.42 -1.84
N ILE A 196 -7.70 -29.74 -1.51
CA ILE A 196 -7.18 -31.11 -1.61
C ILE A 196 -7.96 -32.04 -0.68
N ASN A 197 -8.28 -31.61 0.54
CA ASN A 197 -9.04 -32.42 1.48
C ASN A 197 -10.48 -32.64 1.00
N ALA A 198 -11.14 -31.61 0.48
CA ALA A 198 -12.48 -31.73 -0.11
C ALA A 198 -12.48 -32.67 -1.34
N LEU A 199 -11.44 -32.61 -2.18
CA LEU A 199 -11.28 -33.54 -3.31
C LEU A 199 -11.10 -35.00 -2.87
N LYS A 200 -10.34 -35.23 -1.78
CA LYS A 200 -10.19 -36.57 -1.20
C LYS A 200 -11.53 -37.13 -0.70
N GLU A 201 -12.30 -36.33 0.04
CA GLU A 201 -13.63 -36.76 0.51
C GLU A 201 -14.58 -37.08 -0.65
N ILE A 202 -14.54 -36.30 -1.73
CA ILE A 202 -15.33 -36.56 -2.94
C ILE A 202 -14.88 -37.87 -3.60
N SER A 203 -13.58 -38.12 -3.69
CA SER A 203 -13.02 -39.37 -4.25
C SER A 203 -13.51 -40.59 -3.47
N GLU A 204 -13.43 -40.57 -2.14
CA GLU A 204 -13.90 -41.68 -1.29
C GLU A 204 -15.41 -41.94 -1.44
N LYS A 205 -16.21 -40.86 -1.59
CA LYS A 205 -17.65 -40.97 -1.86
C LYS A 205 -17.94 -41.55 -3.25
N ILE A 206 -17.12 -41.26 -4.26
CA ILE A 206 -17.24 -41.83 -5.61
C ILE A 206 -16.89 -43.32 -5.59
N ASP A 207 -15.80 -43.70 -4.91
CA ASP A 207 -15.38 -45.09 -4.84
C ASP A 207 -16.41 -45.96 -4.11
N THR A 208 -16.96 -45.47 -3.00
CA THR A 208 -18.06 -46.16 -2.30
C THR A 208 -19.34 -46.25 -3.13
N GLN A 209 -19.65 -45.25 -3.97
CA GLN A 209 -20.77 -45.34 -4.91
C GLN A 209 -20.49 -46.32 -6.05
N LYS A 210 -19.27 -46.38 -6.59
CA LYS A 210 -18.88 -47.35 -7.62
C LYS A 210 -19.06 -48.79 -7.14
N VAL A 211 -18.57 -49.11 -5.94
CA VAL A 211 -18.74 -50.44 -5.34
C VAL A 211 -20.22 -50.80 -5.22
N LYS A 212 -21.07 -49.88 -4.74
CA LYS A 212 -22.53 -50.11 -4.65
C LYS A 212 -23.19 -50.33 -6.02
N VAL A 213 -22.70 -49.66 -7.07
CA VAL A 213 -23.22 -49.82 -8.43
C VAL A 213 -22.79 -51.16 -9.02
N GLU A 214 -21.52 -51.56 -8.81
CA GLU A 214 -20.98 -52.86 -9.21
C GLU A 214 -21.74 -54.02 -8.53
N ASP A 215 -21.98 -53.93 -7.23
CA ASP A 215 -22.77 -54.93 -6.48
C ASP A 215 -24.20 -55.07 -7.04
N ASN A 216 -24.87 -53.93 -7.31
CA ASN A 216 -26.21 -53.94 -7.88
C ASN A 216 -26.26 -54.49 -9.31
N LEU A 217 -25.22 -54.25 -10.12
CA LEU A 217 -25.08 -54.82 -11.45
C LEU A 217 -24.92 -56.34 -11.38
N LEU A 218 -24.09 -56.83 -10.46
CA LEU A 218 -23.86 -58.26 -10.28
C LEU A 218 -25.14 -59.00 -9.87
N VAL A 219 -25.94 -58.41 -8.98
CA VAL A 219 -27.24 -58.95 -8.57
C VAL A 219 -28.19 -59.05 -9.77
N LYS A 220 -28.32 -57.97 -10.56
CA LYS A 220 -29.17 -57.97 -11.76
C LYS A 220 -28.72 -58.98 -12.80
N GLU A 221 -27.42 -59.15 -12.98
CA GLU A 221 -26.86 -60.11 -13.94
C GLU A 221 -27.19 -61.56 -13.54
N ASN A 222 -27.13 -61.86 -12.24
CA ASN A 222 -27.54 -63.18 -11.72
C ASN A 222 -29.06 -63.42 -11.86
N GLU A 223 -29.90 -62.43 -11.54
CA GLU A 223 -31.35 -62.52 -11.76
C GLU A 223 -31.70 -62.75 -13.24
N LEU A 224 -30.95 -62.14 -14.15
CA LEU A 224 -31.15 -62.31 -15.59
C LEU A 224 -30.84 -63.75 -16.01
N LYS A 225 -29.73 -64.33 -15.52
CA LYS A 225 -29.34 -65.72 -15.79
C LYS A 225 -30.39 -66.71 -15.29
N GLU A 226 -30.94 -66.50 -14.10
CA GLU A 226 -32.02 -67.35 -13.58
C GLU A 226 -33.28 -67.26 -14.44
N LYS A 227 -33.68 -66.05 -14.86
CA LYS A 227 -34.83 -65.86 -15.76
C LYS A 227 -34.60 -66.51 -17.12
N GLU A 228 -33.40 -66.44 -17.67
CA GLU A 228 -33.04 -67.12 -18.93
C GLU A 228 -33.13 -68.65 -18.82
N GLU A 229 -32.70 -69.24 -17.70
CA GLU A 229 -32.87 -70.67 -17.45
C GLU A 229 -34.34 -71.09 -17.38
N ILE A 230 -35.17 -70.30 -16.70
CA ILE A 230 -36.62 -70.54 -16.62
C ILE A 230 -37.24 -70.49 -18.02
N VAL A 231 -36.87 -69.51 -18.83
CA VAL A 231 -37.34 -69.39 -20.22
C VAL A 231 -36.89 -70.59 -21.07
N LYS A 232 -35.65 -71.07 -20.91
CA LYS A 232 -35.17 -72.28 -21.60
C LYS A 232 -36.00 -73.51 -21.21
N LYS A 233 -36.23 -73.73 -19.92
CA LYS A 233 -37.06 -74.85 -19.42
C LYS A 233 -38.48 -74.77 -19.98
N GLY A 234 -39.09 -73.59 -19.94
CA GLY A 234 -40.43 -73.35 -20.49
C GLY A 234 -40.52 -73.63 -21.99
N LYS A 235 -39.51 -73.27 -22.79
CA LYS A 235 -39.48 -73.58 -24.23
C LYS A 235 -39.47 -75.10 -24.50
N VAL A 236 -38.67 -75.86 -23.75
CA VAL A 236 -38.61 -77.33 -23.90
C VAL A 236 -39.96 -77.97 -23.59
N GLU A 237 -40.63 -77.49 -22.54
CA GLU A 237 -41.95 -78.00 -22.14
C GLU A 237 -43.06 -77.64 -23.15
N ILE A 238 -42.96 -76.47 -23.80
CA ILE A 238 -43.87 -76.10 -24.89
C ILE A 238 -43.68 -77.03 -26.09
N GLU A 239 -42.43 -77.33 -26.46
CA GLU A 239 -42.13 -78.20 -27.60
C GLU A 239 -42.65 -79.63 -27.38
N SER A 240 -42.51 -80.17 -26.16
CA SER A 240 -43.05 -81.49 -25.82
C SER A 240 -44.58 -81.52 -25.88
N LYS A 241 -45.26 -80.54 -25.26
CA LYS A 241 -46.72 -80.41 -25.34
C LYS A 241 -47.22 -80.24 -26.77
N LYS A 242 -46.48 -79.50 -27.61
CA LYS A 242 -46.80 -79.32 -29.03
C LYS A 242 -46.73 -80.66 -29.79
N SER A 243 -45.73 -81.49 -29.51
CA SER A 243 -45.64 -82.83 -30.11
C SER A 243 -46.79 -83.76 -29.67
N GLU A 244 -47.22 -83.66 -28.41
CA GLU A 244 -48.37 -84.41 -27.89
C GLU A 244 -49.69 -83.95 -28.53
N ILE A 245 -49.88 -82.64 -28.70
CA ILE A 245 -51.03 -82.08 -29.40
C ILE A 245 -51.08 -82.63 -30.82
N HIS A 246 -49.94 -82.64 -31.53
CA HIS A 246 -49.90 -83.16 -32.89
C HIS A 246 -50.30 -84.64 -32.99
N SER A 247 -49.84 -85.46 -32.03
CA SER A 247 -50.25 -86.86 -31.93
C SER A 247 -51.76 -87.02 -31.66
N LYS A 248 -52.34 -86.16 -30.82
CA LYS A 248 -53.78 -86.15 -30.54
C LYS A 248 -54.59 -85.68 -31.74
N GLU A 249 -54.12 -84.66 -32.46
CA GLU A 249 -54.71 -84.19 -33.71
C GLU A 249 -54.76 -85.30 -34.77
N ASP A 250 -53.66 -86.05 -34.93
CA ASP A 250 -53.61 -87.20 -35.85
C ASP A 250 -54.62 -88.30 -35.47
N LYS A 251 -54.79 -88.57 -34.18
CA LYS A 251 -55.79 -89.53 -33.68
C LYS A 251 -57.21 -89.04 -33.95
N ILE A 252 -57.49 -87.76 -33.70
CA ILE A 252 -58.80 -87.14 -33.99
C ILE A 252 -59.09 -87.24 -35.50
N ARG A 253 -58.09 -87.00 -36.35
CA ARG A 253 -58.23 -87.10 -37.80
C ARG A 253 -58.62 -88.52 -38.24
N LYS A 254 -57.95 -89.55 -37.72
CA LYS A 254 -58.32 -90.96 -37.97
C LYS A 254 -59.73 -91.28 -37.52
N LEU A 255 -60.11 -90.86 -36.32
CA LEU A 255 -61.48 -91.07 -35.79
C LEU A 255 -62.53 -90.37 -36.67
N ASN A 256 -62.24 -89.18 -37.18
CA ASN A 256 -63.14 -88.46 -38.08
C ASN A 256 -63.29 -89.18 -39.43
N ASP A 257 -62.20 -89.71 -39.98
CA ASP A 257 -62.21 -90.52 -41.21
C ASP A 257 -63.03 -91.81 -41.01
N ASP A 258 -62.84 -92.49 -39.87
CA ASP A 258 -63.60 -93.69 -39.48
C ASP A 258 -65.09 -93.38 -39.29
N LEU A 259 -65.43 -92.25 -38.66
CA LEU A 259 -66.79 -91.77 -38.49
C LEU A 259 -67.44 -91.49 -39.86
N ALA A 260 -66.72 -90.88 -40.80
CA ALA A 260 -67.19 -90.62 -42.14
C ALA A 260 -67.48 -91.93 -42.90
N LEU A 261 -66.61 -92.94 -42.75
CA LEU A 261 -66.80 -94.27 -43.33
C LEU A 261 -68.02 -94.98 -42.73
N ALA A 262 -68.22 -94.88 -41.40
CA ALA A 262 -69.36 -95.44 -40.70
C ALA A 262 -70.68 -94.77 -41.14
N LYS A 263 -70.70 -93.43 -41.27
CA LYS A 263 -71.85 -92.70 -41.82
C LYS A 263 -72.19 -93.15 -43.23
N LYS A 264 -71.18 -93.30 -44.10
CA LYS A 264 -71.38 -93.81 -45.47
C LYS A 264 -71.99 -95.21 -45.50
N LYS A 265 -71.48 -96.14 -44.66
CA LYS A 265 -72.05 -97.49 -44.49
C LYS A 265 -73.48 -97.46 -43.97
N TYR A 266 -73.79 -96.56 -43.03
CA TYR A 266 -75.14 -96.39 -42.49
C TYR A 266 -76.11 -95.84 -43.54
N GLU A 267 -75.71 -94.86 -44.34
CA GLU A 267 -76.50 -94.35 -45.46
C GLU A 267 -76.73 -95.41 -46.55
N GLU A 268 -75.72 -96.23 -46.85
CA GLU A 268 -75.85 -97.39 -47.76
C GLU A 268 -76.82 -98.45 -47.20
N ALA A 269 -76.81 -98.70 -45.89
CA ALA A 269 -77.74 -99.61 -45.22
C ALA A 269 -79.19 -99.07 -45.26
N ILE A 270 -79.40 -97.78 -45.03
CA ILE A 270 -80.72 -97.14 -45.18
C ILE A 270 -81.24 -97.25 -46.62
N LYS A 271 -80.37 -97.10 -47.63
CA LYS A 271 -80.74 -97.30 -49.05
C LYS A 271 -81.14 -98.76 -49.33
N ARG A 272 -80.45 -99.75 -48.75
CA ARG A 272 -80.81 -101.17 -48.87
C ARG A 272 -82.11 -101.52 -48.14
N GLY A 273 -82.37 -100.94 -46.96
CA GLY A 273 -83.61 -101.14 -46.21
C GLY A 273 -84.86 -100.64 -46.95
N LYS A 274 -84.77 -99.49 -47.63
CA LYS A 274 -85.89 -98.94 -48.43
C LYS A 274 -86.20 -99.71 -49.72
N GLN A 275 -85.34 -100.65 -50.14
CA GLN A 275 -85.56 -101.52 -51.30
C GLN A 275 -86.19 -102.87 -50.94
N GLY A 276 -86.18 -103.29 -49.67
CA GLY A 276 -86.77 -104.55 -49.20
C GLY A 276 -88.29 -104.50 -49.00
N ASP A 277 -88.82 -103.37 -48.52
CA ASP A 277 -90.25 -103.24 -48.14
C ASP A 277 -91.20 -102.94 -49.32
N LYS A 278 -90.74 -103.02 -50.57
CA LYS A 278 -91.59 -102.92 -51.78
C LYS A 278 -91.91 -104.27 -52.44
N LYS A 279 -91.55 -105.40 -51.82
CA LYS A 279 -91.87 -106.76 -52.28
C LYS A 279 -92.47 -107.62 -51.16
N ALA A 280 -93.55 -107.15 -50.56
CA ALA A 280 -94.56 -108.02 -49.98
C ALA A 280 -95.88 -107.25 -50.00
N LEU A 281 -96.74 -107.68 -50.92
CA LEU A 281 -98.18 -107.47 -50.88
C LEU A 281 -98.76 -108.08 -49.59
#